data_AF-A0A7U6QKG7-F1
#
_entry.id   AF-A0A7U6QKG7-F1
#
_cell.length_a   1.000
_cell.length_b   1.000
_cell.length_c   1.000
_cell.angle_alpha   90.00
_cell.angle_beta   90.00
_cell.angle_gamma   90.00
#
_symmetry.space_group_name_H-M   'P 1'
#
loop_
_entity.id
_entity.type
_entity.pdbx_description
1 polymer ?
#
loop_
_entity_poly.entity_id
_entity_poly.type
_entity_poly.pdbx_seq_one_letter_code
_entity_poly.pdbx_strand_id
1 'polypeptide(L)'
;MPMAVGLLVVGLLPAICEEGVYRGIFYHEYRKVSIRKAIVVSGLLFGVLHMNINQFAYAVLLGMVFALVVEVTGSIISSVICHFIINATSVVASYHITQEVASKQVNKAELISMLPAYVLPALIGIAISIVLIRLMAMSEGRTEQLEEILNKTERTEKEKQKIITIPLALTILFCIILMIQAELM
;
A
#
# COMPACT_ATOMS: atom_id res chain seq x y z
N MET A 1 -1.63 -12.24 -22.34
CA MET A 1 -2.54 -11.08 -22.52
C MET A 1 -1.83 -10.04 -23.37
N PRO A 2 -2.53 -9.15 -24.09
CA PRO A 2 -1.92 -7.94 -24.66
C PRO A 2 -1.62 -6.90 -23.58
N MET A 3 -0.54 -6.12 -23.72
CA MET A 3 -0.10 -5.16 -22.70
C MET A 3 -1.18 -4.14 -22.34
N ALA A 4 -1.89 -3.62 -23.34
CA ALA A 4 -3.02 -2.71 -23.12
C ALA A 4 -4.12 -3.34 -22.24
N VAL A 5 -4.43 -4.62 -22.45
CA VAL A 5 -5.41 -5.34 -21.63
C VAL A 5 -4.88 -5.53 -20.20
N GLY A 6 -3.59 -5.83 -20.04
CA GLY A 6 -2.95 -5.89 -18.72
C GLY A 6 -3.01 -4.57 -17.97
N LEU A 7 -2.71 -3.45 -18.65
CA LEU A 7 -2.77 -2.11 -18.05
C LEU A 7 -4.20 -1.76 -17.61
N LEU A 8 -5.22 -2.18 -18.35
CA LEU A 8 -6.61 -1.93 -17.98
C LEU A 8 -7.08 -2.83 -16.83
N VAL A 9 -6.86 -4.15 -16.93
CA VAL A 9 -7.48 -5.15 -16.03
C VAL A 9 -6.65 -5.39 -14.77
N VAL A 10 -5.33 -5.27 -14.84
CA VAL A 10 -4.41 -5.45 -13.69
C VAL A 10 -3.96 -4.09 -13.15
N GLY A 11 -3.78 -3.10 -14.04
CA GLY A 11 -3.39 -1.76 -13.65
C GLY A 11 -4.55 -0.94 -13.10
N LEU A 12 -5.43 -0.49 -14.01
CA LEU A 12 -6.38 0.59 -13.76
C LEU A 12 -7.62 0.16 -13.00
N LEU A 13 -8.23 -0.96 -13.39
CA LEU A 13 -9.48 -1.43 -12.79
C LEU A 13 -9.32 -1.72 -11.30
N PRO A 14 -8.28 -2.46 -10.83
CA PRO A 14 -8.05 -2.65 -9.40
C PRO A 14 -7.75 -1.33 -8.70
N ALA A 15 -6.95 -0.44 -9.31
CA ALA A 15 -6.66 0.87 -8.73
C ALA A 15 -7.93 1.69 -8.46
N ILE A 16 -8.92 1.67 -9.34
CA ILE A 16 -10.20 2.37 -9.11
C ILE A 16 -11.03 1.65 -8.04
N CYS A 17 -11.25 0.34 -8.20
CA CYS A 17 -12.15 -0.44 -7.35
C CYS A 17 -11.63 -0.53 -5.91
N GLU A 18 -10.35 -0.85 -5.73
CA GLU A 18 -9.76 -1.02 -4.42
C GLU A 18 -9.63 0.32 -3.70
N GLU A 19 -9.15 1.38 -4.35
CA GLU A 19 -9.10 2.69 -3.71
C GLU A 19 -10.50 3.20 -3.33
N GLY A 20 -11.52 2.96 -4.18
CA GLY A 20 -12.90 3.28 -3.85
C GLY A 20 -13.39 2.63 -2.55
N VAL A 21 -13.07 1.34 -2.34
CA VAL A 21 -13.46 0.62 -1.12
C VAL A 21 -12.59 1.02 0.07
N TYR A 22 -11.27 0.92 -0.05
CA TYR A 22 -10.38 1.10 1.09
C TYR A 22 -10.21 2.57 1.48
N ARG A 23 -10.14 3.49 0.52
CA ARG A 23 -9.93 4.92 0.79
C ARG A 23 -11.23 5.69 0.83
N GLY A 24 -12.19 5.31 -0.04
CA GLY A 24 -13.52 5.93 -0.06
C GLY A 24 -14.43 5.52 1.08
N ILE A 25 -14.39 4.24 1.51
CA ILE A 25 -15.28 3.74 2.56
C ILE A 25 -14.53 3.54 3.87
N PHE A 26 -13.62 2.57 3.93
CA PHE A 26 -13.01 2.15 5.21
C PHE A 26 -12.18 3.26 5.85
N TYR A 27 -11.25 3.86 5.10
CA TYR A 27 -10.41 4.94 5.61
C TYR A 27 -11.24 6.13 6.09
N HIS A 28 -12.21 6.59 5.28
CA HIS A 28 -13.07 7.73 5.61
C HIS A 28 -13.96 7.49 6.84
N GLU A 29 -14.36 6.25 7.10
CA GLU A 29 -15.08 5.91 8.32
C GLU A 29 -14.15 5.93 9.54
N TYR A 30 -13.00 5.27 9.47
CA TYR A 30 -12.07 5.17 10.59
C TYR A 30 -11.39 6.50 10.94
N ARG A 31 -11.17 7.39 9.96
CA ARG A 31 -10.52 8.69 10.20
C ARG A 31 -11.36 9.63 11.09
N LYS A 32 -12.68 9.40 11.18
CA LYS A 32 -13.58 10.14 12.11
C LYS A 32 -13.19 9.94 13.58
N VAL A 33 -12.52 8.83 13.88
CA VAL A 33 -12.05 8.48 15.23
C VAL A 33 -10.58 8.89 15.43
N SER A 34 -9.69 8.45 14.54
CA SER A 34 -8.28 8.82 14.56
C SER A 34 -7.67 8.61 13.18
N ILE A 35 -7.06 9.66 12.62
CA ILE A 35 -6.40 9.63 11.31
C ILE A 35 -5.27 8.59 11.29
N ARG A 36 -4.40 8.57 12.30
CA ARG A 36 -3.28 7.63 12.36
C ARG A 36 -3.73 6.18 12.39
N LYS A 37 -4.73 5.87 13.23
CA LYS A 37 -5.27 4.51 13.30
C LYS A 37 -5.97 4.13 12.00
N ALA A 38 -6.68 5.07 11.37
CA ALA A 38 -7.31 4.84 10.07
C ALA A 38 -6.30 4.52 8.98
N ILE A 39 -5.16 5.22 8.93
CA ILE A 39 -4.06 4.92 8.00
C ILE A 39 -3.56 3.49 8.21
N VAL A 40 -3.28 3.11 9.46
CA VAL A 40 -2.77 1.76 9.80
C VAL A 40 -3.78 0.67 9.47
N VAL A 41 -5.04 0.82 9.91
CA VAL A 41 -6.09 -0.19 9.69
C VAL A 41 -6.43 -0.30 8.21
N SER A 42 -6.52 0.82 7.49
CA SER A 42 -6.73 0.83 6.05
C SER A 42 -5.60 0.11 5.32
N GLY A 43 -4.35 0.34 5.71
CA GLY A 43 -3.20 -0.37 5.15
C GLY A 43 -3.22 -1.87 5.44
N LEU A 44 -3.53 -2.26 6.67
CA LEU A 44 -3.67 -3.67 7.05
C LEU A 44 -4.76 -4.38 6.24
N LEU A 45 -5.94 -3.74 6.10
CA LEU A 45 -7.04 -4.28 5.31
C LEU A 45 -6.69 -4.42 3.83
N PHE A 46 -5.96 -3.44 3.28
CA PHE A 46 -5.44 -3.50 1.92
C PHE A 46 -4.42 -4.62 1.73
N GLY A 47 -3.54 -4.85 2.71
CA GLY A 47 -2.58 -5.95 2.68
C GLY A 47 -3.25 -7.33 2.68
N VAL A 48 -4.20 -7.58 3.59
CA VAL A 48 -4.88 -8.88 3.68
C VAL A 48 -5.74 -9.21 2.46
N LEU A 49 -6.23 -8.20 1.72
CA LEU A 49 -6.99 -8.40 0.48
C LEU A 49 -6.22 -9.23 -0.55
N HIS A 50 -4.90 -9.09 -0.59
CA HIS A 50 -4.08 -9.71 -1.61
C HIS A 50 -3.91 -11.22 -1.45
N MET A 51 -4.27 -11.76 -0.27
CA MET A 51 -4.26 -13.21 0.00
C MET A 51 -2.94 -13.91 -0.39
N ASN A 52 -1.82 -13.19 -0.28
CA ASN A 52 -0.49 -13.66 -0.63
C ASN A 52 0.52 -13.12 0.38
N ILE A 53 1.27 -14.00 1.03
CA ILE A 53 2.18 -13.62 2.12
C ILE A 53 3.39 -12.81 1.62
N ASN A 54 3.90 -13.13 0.44
CA ASN A 54 4.99 -12.41 -0.21
C ASN A 54 4.57 -10.97 -0.56
N GLN A 55 3.30 -10.77 -0.91
CA GLN A 55 2.73 -9.46 -1.21
C GLN A 55 2.28 -8.67 0.02
N PHE A 56 1.85 -9.37 1.07
CA PHE A 56 1.22 -8.78 2.25
C PHE A 56 2.02 -7.61 2.84
N ALA A 57 3.31 -7.82 3.14
CA ALA A 57 4.12 -6.84 3.87
C ALA A 57 4.24 -5.50 3.12
N TYR A 58 4.57 -5.52 1.83
CA TYR A 58 4.70 -4.29 1.05
C TYR A 58 3.34 -3.70 0.69
N ALA A 59 2.31 -4.54 0.51
CA ALA A 59 0.94 -4.06 0.27
C ALA A 59 0.41 -3.29 1.49
N VAL A 60 0.70 -3.72 2.72
CA VAL A 60 0.34 -2.94 3.92
C VAL A 60 0.98 -1.55 3.90
N LEU A 61 2.28 -1.47 3.59
CA LEU A 61 3.02 -0.21 3.56
C LEU A 61 2.52 0.74 2.47
N LEU A 62 2.36 0.26 1.23
CA LEU A 62 1.74 1.02 0.15
C LEU A 62 0.30 1.42 0.52
N GLY A 63 -0.39 0.50 1.20
CA GLY A 63 -1.68 0.67 1.81
C GLY A 63 -1.79 1.97 2.62
N MET A 64 -0.87 2.10 3.57
CA MET A 64 -0.72 3.26 4.45
C MET A 64 -0.29 4.51 3.69
N VAL A 65 0.64 4.40 2.73
CA VAL A 65 1.08 5.53 1.90
C VAL A 65 -0.09 6.11 1.11
N PHE A 66 -0.91 5.29 0.47
CA PHE A 66 -2.08 5.77 -0.27
C PHE A 66 -3.10 6.45 0.65
N ALA A 67 -3.34 5.92 1.85
CA ALA A 67 -4.20 6.59 2.83
C ALA A 67 -3.64 7.96 3.25
N LEU A 68 -2.31 8.07 3.44
CA LEU A 68 -1.65 9.33 3.73
C LEU A 68 -1.75 10.32 2.54
N VAL A 69 -1.59 9.84 1.31
CA VAL A 69 -1.78 10.63 0.09
C VAL A 69 -3.19 11.19 0.01
N VAL A 70 -4.23 10.40 0.27
CA VAL A 70 -5.61 10.88 0.32
C VAL A 70 -5.80 11.93 1.41
N GLU A 71 -5.19 11.77 2.58
CA GLU A 71 -5.32 12.74 3.68
C GLU A 71 -4.70 14.10 3.34
N VAL A 72 -3.49 14.10 2.77
CA VAL A 72 -2.78 15.35 2.44
C VAL A 72 -3.25 15.98 1.14
N THR A 73 -3.94 15.23 0.26
CA THR A 73 -4.50 15.78 -0.99
C THR A 73 -6.00 16.05 -0.93
N GLY A 74 -6.72 15.45 0.03
CA GLY A 74 -8.18 15.51 0.09
C GLY A 74 -8.90 14.82 -1.08
N SER A 75 -8.19 14.02 -1.89
CA SER A 75 -8.73 13.40 -3.09
C SER A 75 -8.40 11.91 -3.13
N ILE A 76 -9.36 11.05 -3.48
CA ILE A 76 -9.11 9.62 -3.73
C ILE A 76 -8.44 9.43 -5.09
N ILE A 77 -8.63 10.37 -6.03
CA ILE A 77 -8.05 10.27 -7.37
C ILE A 77 -6.52 10.30 -7.33
N SER A 78 -5.93 11.03 -6.37
CA SER A 78 -4.47 11.04 -6.19
C SER A 78 -3.93 9.64 -5.85
N SER A 79 -4.61 8.91 -4.95
CA SER A 79 -4.20 7.54 -4.63
C SER A 79 -4.49 6.55 -5.75
N VAL A 80 -5.59 6.71 -6.49
CA VAL A 80 -5.88 5.92 -7.71
C VAL A 80 -4.75 6.06 -8.73
N ILE A 81 -4.26 7.29 -8.97
CA ILE A 81 -3.14 7.53 -9.90
C ILE A 81 -1.87 6.85 -9.40
N CYS A 82 -1.52 7.04 -8.11
CA CYS A 82 -0.34 6.38 -7.52
C CYS A 82 -0.42 4.85 -7.63
N HIS A 83 -1.57 4.28 -7.27
CA HIS A 83 -1.81 2.84 -7.32
C HIS A 83 -1.75 2.32 -8.76
N PHE A 84 -2.37 3.02 -9.71
CA PHE A 84 -2.28 2.66 -11.13
C PHE A 84 -0.82 2.66 -11.62
N ILE A 85 0.00 3.67 -11.28
CA ILE A 85 1.40 3.72 -11.69
C ILE A 85 2.19 2.51 -11.17
N ILE A 86 1.96 2.11 -9.91
CA ILE A 86 2.62 0.95 -9.31
C ILE A 86 2.20 -0.35 -10.01
N ASN A 87 0.90 -0.54 -10.25
CA ASN A 87 0.41 -1.74 -10.92
C ASN A 87 0.82 -1.75 -12.40
N ALA A 88 0.79 -0.61 -13.08
CA ALA A 88 1.23 -0.47 -14.47
C ALA A 88 2.72 -0.78 -14.62
N THR A 89 3.57 -0.36 -13.66
CA THR A 89 4.99 -0.72 -13.64
C THR A 89 5.17 -2.23 -13.52
N SER A 90 4.37 -2.89 -12.68
CA SER A 90 4.38 -4.35 -12.54
C SER A 90 3.94 -5.05 -13.84
N VAL A 91 2.90 -4.52 -14.51
CA VAL A 91 2.47 -5.01 -15.83
C VAL A 91 3.60 -4.85 -16.85
N VAL A 92 4.16 -3.66 -17.01
CA VAL A 92 5.25 -3.41 -17.98
C VAL A 92 6.45 -4.32 -17.70
N ALA A 93 6.88 -4.43 -16.43
CA ALA A 93 7.96 -5.34 -16.05
C ALA A 93 7.66 -6.79 -16.45
N SER A 94 6.42 -7.27 -16.25
CA SER A 94 6.02 -8.63 -16.61
C SER A 94 6.10 -8.92 -18.12
N TYR A 95 5.95 -7.92 -19.00
CA TYR A 95 6.09 -8.11 -20.46
C TYR A 95 7.55 -8.20 -20.91
N HIS A 96 8.49 -7.64 -20.14
CA HIS A 96 9.91 -7.65 -20.46
C HIS A 96 10.67 -8.82 -19.83
N ILE A 97 10.06 -9.54 -18.88
CA ILE A 97 10.62 -10.75 -18.29
C ILE A 97 10.48 -11.92 -19.29
N THR A 98 11.61 -12.50 -19.69
CA THR A 98 11.64 -13.69 -20.56
C THR A 98 11.39 -14.96 -19.75
N GLN A 99 10.91 -16.02 -20.41
CA GLN A 99 10.73 -17.33 -19.75
C GLN A 99 12.05 -17.92 -19.22
N GLU A 100 13.17 -17.64 -19.89
CA GLU A 100 14.51 -18.01 -19.43
C GLU A 100 14.85 -17.34 -18.10
N VAL A 101 14.54 -16.05 -17.95
CA VAL A 101 14.73 -15.32 -16.69
C VAL A 101 13.76 -15.81 -15.61
N ALA A 102 12.50 -16.07 -15.96
CA ALA A 102 11.47 -16.51 -15.01
C ALA A 102 11.72 -17.93 -14.47
N SER A 103 12.34 -18.80 -15.27
CA SER A 103 12.66 -20.19 -14.90
C SER A 103 14.04 -20.36 -14.25
N LYS A 104 14.87 -19.30 -14.25
CA LYS A 104 16.20 -19.35 -13.65
C LYS A 104 16.08 -19.56 -12.14
N GLN A 105 16.53 -20.73 -11.66
CA GLN A 105 16.68 -20.95 -10.23
C GLN A 105 17.87 -20.13 -9.71
N VAL A 106 17.57 -19.21 -8.80
CA VAL A 106 18.57 -18.34 -8.19
C VAL A 106 19.04 -18.98 -6.89
N ASN A 107 20.35 -19.16 -6.74
CA ASN A 107 20.91 -19.69 -5.50
C ASN A 107 21.06 -18.61 -4.42
N LYS A 108 21.37 -18.99 -3.18
CA LYS A 108 21.53 -18.02 -2.07
C LYS A 108 22.61 -16.97 -2.30
N ALA A 109 23.71 -17.33 -2.97
CA ALA A 109 24.80 -16.40 -3.24
C ALA A 109 24.40 -15.35 -4.29
N GLU A 110 23.67 -15.77 -5.33
CA GLU A 110 23.09 -14.87 -6.32
C GLU A 110 22.01 -13.97 -5.70
N LEU A 111 21.18 -14.48 -4.77
CA LEU A 111 20.22 -13.64 -4.04
C LEU A 111 20.92 -12.52 -3.25
N ILE A 112 22.00 -12.85 -2.55
CA ILE A 112 22.79 -11.86 -1.80
C ILE A 112 23.43 -10.83 -2.74
N SER A 113 23.92 -11.26 -3.90
CA SER A 113 24.55 -10.34 -4.87
C SER A 113 23.55 -9.42 -5.57
N MET A 114 22.29 -9.85 -5.72
CA MET A 114 21.21 -9.03 -6.27
C MET A 114 20.61 -8.07 -5.24
N LEU A 115 20.79 -8.32 -3.94
CA LEU A 115 20.20 -7.53 -2.86
C LEU A 115 20.43 -6.01 -3.01
N PRO A 116 21.64 -5.51 -3.33
CA PRO A 116 21.87 -4.07 -3.50
C PRO A 116 21.07 -3.46 -4.67
N ALA A 117 20.84 -4.22 -5.74
CA ALA A 117 20.08 -3.78 -6.91
C ALA A 117 18.59 -3.57 -6.60
N TYR A 118 18.07 -4.18 -5.52
CA TYR A 118 16.70 -3.97 -5.05
C TYR A 118 16.63 -2.99 -3.88
N VAL A 119 17.55 -3.09 -2.91
CA VAL A 119 17.54 -2.26 -1.70
C VAL A 119 17.80 -0.80 -2.03
N LEU A 120 18.78 -0.50 -2.91
CA LEU A 120 19.13 0.88 -3.20
C LEU A 120 17.99 1.64 -3.91
N PRO A 121 17.35 1.10 -4.98
CA PRO A 121 16.16 1.71 -5.55
C PRO A 121 14.98 1.82 -4.56
N ALA A 122 14.80 0.84 -3.66
CA ALA A 122 13.75 0.91 -2.65
C ALA A 122 13.98 2.09 -1.68
N LEU A 123 15.22 2.31 -1.21
CA LEU A 123 15.57 3.44 -0.34
C LEU A 123 15.39 4.78 -1.06
N ILE A 124 15.82 4.87 -2.32
CA ILE A 124 15.61 6.06 -3.16
C ILE A 124 14.11 6.31 -3.34
N GLY A 125 13.34 5.26 -3.64
CA GLY A 125 11.88 5.33 -3.79
C GLY A 125 11.19 5.82 -2.52
N ILE A 126 11.63 5.37 -1.34
CA ILE A 126 11.12 5.86 -0.05
C ILE A 126 11.45 7.35 0.11
N ALA A 127 12.70 7.77 -0.13
CA ALA A 127 13.09 9.17 -0.02
C ALA A 127 12.27 10.06 -0.97
N ILE A 128 12.09 9.64 -2.22
CA ILE A 128 11.25 10.33 -3.21
C ILE A 128 9.80 10.39 -2.73
N SER A 129 9.24 9.29 -2.21
CA SER A 129 7.86 9.25 -1.72
C SER A 129 7.62 10.25 -0.59
N ILE A 130 8.58 10.39 0.36
CA ILE A 130 8.49 11.36 1.46
C ILE A 130 8.49 12.79 0.92
N VAL A 131 9.37 13.08 -0.04
CA VAL A 131 9.43 14.40 -0.69
C VAL A 131 8.13 14.70 -1.43
N LEU A 132 7.63 13.76 -2.23
CA LEU A 132 6.38 13.95 -2.98
C LEU A 132 5.18 14.17 -2.05
N ILE A 133 5.06 13.42 -0.95
CA ILE A 133 3.99 13.61 0.03
C ILE A 133 4.06 14.99 0.67
N ARG A 134 5.27 15.47 1.02
CA ARG A 134 5.45 16.83 1.53
C ARG A 134 5.08 17.89 0.50
N LEU A 135 5.48 17.71 -0.76
CA LEU A 135 5.13 18.64 -1.85
C LEU A 135 3.62 18.67 -2.10
N MET A 136 2.95 17.52 -2.08
CA MET A 136 1.48 17.44 -2.18
C MET A 136 0.80 18.14 -1.00
N ALA A 137 1.30 17.94 0.23
CA ALA A 137 0.79 18.65 1.39
C ALA A 137 1.00 20.17 1.27
N MET A 138 2.14 20.62 0.72
CA MET A 138 2.41 22.03 0.47
C MET A 138 1.49 22.62 -0.59
N SER A 139 1.28 21.93 -1.71
CA SER A 139 0.43 22.42 -2.80
C SER A 139 -1.03 22.57 -2.37
N GLU A 140 -1.48 21.72 -1.44
CA GLU A 140 -2.85 21.70 -0.92
C GLU A 140 -3.01 22.49 0.39
N GLY A 141 -1.94 23.12 0.90
CA GLY A 141 -1.98 23.89 2.15
C GLY A 141 -2.20 23.06 3.41
N ARG A 142 -1.88 21.76 3.39
CA ARG A 142 -2.10 20.77 4.47
C ARG A 142 -0.80 20.32 5.17
N THR A 143 0.23 21.15 5.15
CA THR A 143 1.53 20.84 5.80
C THR A 143 1.40 20.64 7.30
N GLU A 144 0.62 21.47 7.99
CA GLU A 144 0.38 21.35 9.43
C GLU A 144 -0.31 20.02 9.78
N GLN A 145 -1.27 19.58 8.96
CA GLN A 145 -1.95 18.30 9.13
C GLN A 145 -0.99 17.12 8.95
N LEU A 146 -0.09 17.19 7.96
CA LEU A 146 0.95 16.18 7.78
C LEU A 146 1.89 16.14 8.99
N GLU A 147 2.34 17.29 9.48
CA GLU A 147 3.19 17.37 10.68
C GLU A 147 2.45 16.86 11.93
N GLU A 148 1.16 17.13 12.08
CA GLU A 148 0.35 16.57 13.17
C GLU A 148 0.26 15.04 13.07
N ILE A 149 0.12 14.47 11.87
CA ILE A 149 0.09 13.01 11.69
C ILE A 149 1.45 12.39 12.07
N LEU A 150 2.57 13.03 11.71
CA LEU A 150 3.92 12.51 11.93
C LEU A 150 4.40 12.72 13.37
N ASN A 151 4.15 13.89 13.95
CA ASN A 151 4.60 14.24 15.29
C ASN A 151 3.61 13.72 16.30
N LYS A 152 4.06 12.83 17.19
CA LYS A 152 3.25 12.10 18.18
C LYS A 152 2.69 13.01 19.28
N THR A 153 1.92 14.03 18.93
CA THR A 153 1.23 14.92 19.86
C THR A 153 0.19 14.14 20.66
N GLU A 154 -0.08 14.60 21.88
CA GLU A 154 -0.96 13.97 22.86
C GLU A 154 -2.27 13.44 22.24
N ARG A 155 -2.59 12.17 22.54
CA ARG A 155 -3.80 11.53 22.05
C ARG A 155 -5.02 12.29 22.55
N THR A 156 -5.82 12.84 21.64
CA THR A 156 -7.15 13.35 22.01
C THR A 156 -8.03 12.21 22.55
N GLU A 157 -9.02 12.52 23.40
CA GLU A 157 -9.93 11.50 23.97
C GLU A 157 -10.62 10.65 22.87
N LYS A 158 -10.87 11.22 21.69
CA LYS A 158 -11.36 10.49 20.51
C LYS A 158 -10.37 9.41 20.04
N GLU A 159 -9.07 9.68 20.07
CA GLU A 159 -8.05 8.69 19.70
C GLU A 159 -7.91 7.54 20.71
N LYS A 160 -8.51 7.63 21.91
CA LYS A 160 -8.52 6.51 22.86
C LYS A 160 -9.55 5.44 22.48
N GLN A 161 -10.53 5.76 21.63
CA GLN A 161 -11.53 4.80 21.18
C GLN A 161 -10.91 3.65 20.36
N LYS A 162 -11.44 2.44 20.56
CA LYS A 162 -11.01 1.24 19.82
C LYS A 162 -11.69 1.23 18.45
N ILE A 163 -10.89 1.29 17.39
CA ILE A 163 -11.36 1.14 16.01
C ILE A 163 -11.46 -0.35 15.62
N ILE A 164 -10.58 -1.18 16.19
CA ILE A 164 -10.54 -2.61 15.88
C ILE A 164 -11.61 -3.33 16.69
N THR A 165 -12.61 -3.86 15.99
CA THR A 165 -13.66 -4.72 16.55
C THR A 165 -13.20 -6.17 16.61
N ILE A 166 -13.85 -6.98 17.45
CA ILE A 166 -13.56 -8.43 17.53
C ILE A 166 -13.74 -9.11 16.17
N PRO A 167 -14.86 -8.91 15.43
CA PRO A 167 -15.00 -9.48 14.10
C PRO A 167 -13.87 -9.09 13.14
N LEU A 168 -13.47 -7.80 13.12
CA LEU A 168 -12.38 -7.33 12.26
C LEU A 168 -11.06 -8.03 12.60
N ALA A 169 -10.73 -8.15 13.89
CA ALA A 169 -9.52 -8.83 14.34
C ALA A 169 -9.51 -10.31 13.96
N LEU A 170 -10.65 -11.00 14.13
CA LEU A 170 -10.79 -12.40 13.74
C LEU A 170 -10.66 -12.59 12.23
N THR A 171 -11.24 -11.71 11.42
CA THR A 171 -11.11 -11.76 9.95
C THR A 171 -9.66 -11.56 9.51
N ILE A 172 -8.96 -10.57 10.06
CA ILE A 172 -7.53 -10.34 9.74
C ILE A 172 -6.70 -11.56 10.11
N LEU A 173 -6.91 -12.12 11.31
CA LEU A 173 -6.19 -13.30 11.76
C LEU A 173 -6.46 -14.51 10.85
N PHE A 174 -7.72 -14.73 10.48
CA PHE A 174 -8.12 -15.81 9.58
C PHE A 174 -7.45 -15.68 8.21
N CYS A 175 -7.46 -14.49 7.60
CA CYS A 175 -6.77 -14.25 6.32
C CYS A 175 -5.26 -14.50 6.44
N ILE A 176 -4.62 -14.08 7.53
CA ILE A 176 -3.18 -14.33 7.75
C ILE A 176 -2.89 -15.82 7.86
N ILE A 177 -3.72 -16.58 8.58
CA ILE A 177 -3.57 -18.04 8.68
C ILE A 177 -3.69 -18.68 7.29
N LEU A 178 -4.68 -18.29 6.50
CA LEU A 178 -4.86 -18.81 5.14
C LEU A 178 -3.66 -18.48 4.24
N MET A 179 -3.11 -17.26 4.32
CA MET A 179 -1.93 -16.87 3.55
C MET A 179 -0.70 -17.71 3.92
N ILE A 180 -0.48 -17.98 5.21
CA ILE A 180 0.63 -18.82 5.68
C ILE A 180 0.43 -20.27 5.22
N GLN A 181 -0.78 -20.81 5.33
CA GLN A 181 -1.08 -22.17 4.87
C GLN A 181 -0.85 -22.32 3.38
N ALA A 182 -1.26 -21.34 2.57
CA ALA A 182 -1.07 -21.36 1.12
C ALA A 182 0.41 -21.32 0.70
N GLU A 183 1.30 -20.73 1.50
CA GLU A 183 2.75 -20.71 1.22
C GLU A 183 3.46 -22.01 1.65
N LEU A 184 2.90 -22.73 2.64
CA LEU A 184 3.50 -23.95 3.18
C LEU A 184 3.10 -25.23 2.42
N MET A 185 2.01 -25.18 1.64
CA MET A 185 1.50 -26.30 0.82
C MET A 185 2.13 -26.33 -0.56
#